data_AF-W1DHI7-F1
#
_entry.id   AF-W1DHI7-F1
#
_cell.length_a   1.000
_cell.length_b   1.000
_cell.length_c   1.000
_cell.angle_alpha   90.00
_cell.angle_beta   90.00
_cell.angle_gamma   90.00
#
_symmetry.space_group_name_H-M   'P 1'
#
loop_
_entity.id
_entity.type
_entity.pdbx_description
1 polymer ?
#
loop_
_entity_poly.entity_id
_entity_poly.type
_entity_poly.pdbx_seq_one_letter_code
_entity_poly.pdbx_strand_id
1 'polypeptide(L)'
;MSTILKWAGNKTAIMPELKKYLPAGPRLVEPFAGSCAVMIETDYPSYLVADINPDLINLYKKVAADCEAFISRARALFEEANREVAYYNIRQEFNYSTEITDFMKAVYFLYLNRHGYRGLCRYNKSGHFNIPYGNYKNP
;
A
#
# COMPACT_ATOMS: atom_id res chain seq x y z
N MET A 1 -4.95 15.65 3.54
CA MET A 1 -5.42 14.35 3.02
C MET A 1 -4.51 13.23 3.52
N SER A 2 -4.97 11.98 3.55
CA SER A 2 -4.15 10.82 3.92
C SER A 2 -4.17 9.76 2.82
N THR A 3 -3.02 9.13 2.56
CA THR A 3 -2.91 8.01 1.61
C THR A 3 -3.28 6.67 2.25
N ILE A 4 -3.61 5.69 1.41
CA ILE A 4 -3.95 4.32 1.83
C ILE A 4 -2.80 3.60 2.55
N LEU A 5 -1.53 3.90 2.21
CA LEU A 5 -0.35 3.32 2.83
C LEU A 5 0.42 4.34 3.68
N LYS A 6 1.06 3.85 4.75
CA LYS A 6 2.21 4.52 5.37
C LYS A 6 3.42 4.24 4.48
N TRP A 7 4.05 5.29 3.96
CA TRP A 7 5.12 5.12 2.97
C TRP A 7 6.26 6.10 3.20
N ALA A 8 7.49 5.60 3.15
CA ALA A 8 8.66 6.45 3.22
C ALA A 8 8.71 7.37 1.99
N GLY A 9 8.94 8.66 2.20
CA GLY A 9 8.95 9.64 1.11
C GLY A 9 7.57 10.02 0.57
N ASN A 10 6.48 9.74 1.31
CA ASN A 10 5.16 10.28 1.01
C ASN A 10 5.23 11.81 0.83
N LYS A 11 4.65 12.30 -0.26
CA LYS A 11 4.67 13.71 -0.67
C LYS A 11 3.52 14.56 -0.12
N THR A 12 2.58 14.00 0.64
CA THR A 12 1.41 14.72 1.19
C THR A 12 1.78 16.08 1.80
N ALA A 13 2.85 16.14 2.60
CA ALA A 13 3.26 17.38 3.29
C ALA A 13 3.75 18.49 2.34
N ILE A 14 4.28 18.14 1.16
CA ILE A 14 4.83 19.11 0.20
C ILE A 14 3.90 19.39 -0.98
N MET A 15 2.73 18.75 -1.04
CA MET A 15 1.77 18.94 -2.14
C MET A 15 1.37 20.40 -2.38
N PRO A 16 1.15 21.24 -1.35
CA PRO A 16 0.82 22.66 -1.58
C PRO A 16 1.90 23.41 -2.37
N GLU A 17 3.17 23.02 -2.20
CA GLU A 17 4.29 23.61 -2.95
C GLU A 17 4.41 22.96 -4.33
N LEU A 18 4.34 21.63 -4.40
CA LEU A 18 4.51 20.87 -5.63
C LEU A 18 3.49 21.27 -6.71
N LYS A 19 2.21 21.51 -6.33
CA LYS A 19 1.15 21.91 -7.26
C LYS A 19 1.43 23.22 -8.01
N LYS A 20 2.24 24.13 -7.44
CA LYS A 20 2.61 25.39 -8.10
C LYS A 20 3.49 25.19 -9.33
N TYR A 21 4.20 24.06 -9.39
CA TYR A 21 5.20 23.76 -10.41
C TYR A 21 4.80 22.60 -11.32
N LEU A 22 3.68 21.93 -11.04
CA LEU A 22 3.16 20.86 -11.90
C LEU A 22 2.47 21.46 -13.13
N PRO A 23 2.97 21.22 -14.35
CA PRO A 23 2.37 21.77 -15.56
C PRO A 23 1.06 21.06 -15.88
N ALA A 24 0.11 21.77 -16.50
CA ALA A 24 -1.07 21.13 -17.07
C ALA A 24 -0.68 20.17 -18.20
N GLY A 25 -1.51 19.15 -18.43
CA GLY A 25 -1.30 18.21 -19.52
C GLY A 25 -2.40 17.15 -19.59
N PRO A 26 -2.45 16.35 -20.66
CA PRO A 26 -3.45 15.30 -20.81
C PRO A 26 -3.16 14.07 -19.92
N ARG A 27 -1.93 13.93 -19.42
CA ARG A 27 -1.50 12.81 -18.59
C ARG A 27 -0.40 13.19 -17.62
N LEU A 28 -0.54 12.76 -16.36
CA LEU A 28 0.58 12.72 -15.41
C LEU A 28 1.20 11.32 -15.43
N VAL A 29 2.53 11.25 -15.52
CA VAL A 29 3.29 10.01 -15.42
C VAL A 29 4.09 10.03 -14.12
N GLU A 30 3.84 9.06 -13.24
CA GLU A 30 4.56 8.89 -11.97
C GLU A 30 5.35 7.58 -11.99
N PRO A 31 6.65 7.60 -12.36
CA PRO A 31 7.48 6.39 -12.42
C PRO A 31 7.83 5.79 -11.04
N PHE A 32 7.64 6.58 -9.97
CA PHE A 32 7.97 6.25 -8.58
C PHE A 32 6.83 6.65 -7.65
N ALA A 33 5.66 6.08 -7.89
CA ALA A 33 4.42 6.55 -7.28
C ALA A 33 4.38 6.40 -5.76
N GLY A 34 4.99 5.34 -5.21
CA GLY A 34 4.91 5.05 -3.79
C GLY A 34 3.46 5.02 -3.29
N SER A 35 3.10 5.92 -2.38
CA SER A 35 1.74 6.01 -1.84
C SER A 35 0.70 6.68 -2.75
N CYS A 36 1.06 7.04 -3.98
CA CYS A 36 0.23 7.79 -4.95
C CYS A 36 -0.22 9.17 -4.45
N ALA A 37 0.55 9.81 -3.57
CA ALA A 37 0.16 11.07 -2.96
C ALA A 37 -0.03 12.22 -3.97
N VAL A 38 0.74 12.23 -5.06
CA VAL A 38 0.64 13.26 -6.11
C VAL A 38 -0.62 13.00 -6.93
N MET A 39 -0.78 11.80 -7.50
CA MET A 39 -1.98 11.39 -8.24
C MET A 39 -3.29 11.76 -7.52
N ILE A 40 -3.39 11.40 -6.23
CA ILE A 40 -4.63 11.62 -5.45
C ILE A 40 -4.92 13.12 -5.25
N GLU A 41 -3.89 13.96 -5.22
CA GLU A 41 -4.00 15.39 -4.97
C GLU A 41 -4.05 16.24 -6.25
N THR A 42 -3.96 15.63 -7.43
CA THR A 42 -4.02 16.32 -8.73
C THR A 42 -5.26 15.93 -9.53
N ASP A 43 -5.54 16.66 -10.60
CA ASP A 43 -6.71 16.43 -11.47
C ASP A 43 -6.30 16.44 -12.97
N TYR A 44 -5.45 15.50 -13.34
CA TYR A 44 -5.10 15.24 -14.75
C TYR A 44 -6.15 14.34 -15.41
N PRO A 45 -6.42 14.50 -16.72
CA PRO A 45 -7.37 13.64 -17.44
C PRO A 45 -7.01 12.16 -17.45
N SER A 46 -5.71 11.83 -17.33
CA SER A 46 -5.25 10.45 -17.21
C SER A 46 -3.96 10.34 -16.40
N TYR A 47 -3.71 9.15 -15.86
CA TYR A 47 -2.52 8.85 -15.06
C TYR A 47 -1.84 7.59 -15.57
N LEU A 48 -0.51 7.59 -15.58
CA LEU A 48 0.30 6.38 -15.68
C LEU A 48 1.15 6.27 -14.42
N VAL A 49 0.76 5.34 -13.55
CA VAL A 49 1.38 5.12 -12.25
C VAL A 49 2.24 3.87 -12.34
N ALA A 50 3.52 4.01 -12.00
CA ALA A 50 4.47 2.92 -11.94
C ALA A 50 5.30 2.98 -10.66
N ASP A 51 5.78 1.81 -10.27
CA ASP A 51 6.71 1.60 -9.18
C ASP A 51 7.38 0.24 -9.42
N ILE A 52 8.59 0.07 -8.90
CA ILE A 52 9.30 -1.20 -9.03
C ILE A 52 8.75 -2.28 -8.09
N ASN A 53 8.04 -1.89 -7.03
CA ASN A 53 7.45 -2.82 -6.08
C ASN A 53 6.19 -3.49 -6.67
N PRO A 54 6.21 -4.80 -6.98
CA PRO A 54 5.07 -5.48 -7.58
C PRO A 54 3.89 -5.63 -6.61
N ASP A 55 4.12 -5.78 -5.30
CA ASP A 55 3.03 -5.90 -4.31
C ASP A 55 2.28 -4.58 -4.17
N LEU A 56 2.98 -3.46 -4.28
CA LEU A 56 2.39 -2.12 -4.32
C LEU A 56 1.52 -1.92 -5.57
N ILE A 57 2.04 -2.27 -6.74
CA ILE A 57 1.26 -2.18 -7.99
C ILE A 57 0.06 -3.14 -7.96
N ASN A 58 0.23 -4.34 -7.41
CA ASN A 58 -0.87 -5.27 -7.22
C ASN A 58 -1.94 -4.68 -6.30
N LEU A 59 -1.58 -4.10 -5.15
CA LEU A 59 -2.51 -3.39 -4.26
C LEU A 59 -3.38 -2.40 -5.04
N TYR A 60 -2.76 -1.46 -5.75
CA TYR A 60 -3.52 -0.43 -6.46
C TYR A 60 -4.41 -1.00 -7.56
N LYS A 61 -3.95 -2.01 -8.31
CA LYS A 61 -4.78 -2.70 -9.31
C LYS A 61 -6.01 -3.36 -8.70
N LYS A 62 -5.88 -4.02 -7.55
CA LYS A 62 -7.01 -4.70 -6.89
C LYS A 62 -7.99 -3.72 -6.27
N VAL A 63 -7.50 -2.64 -5.65
CA VAL A 63 -8.34 -1.55 -5.15
C VAL A 63 -9.13 -0.90 -6.30
N ALA A 64 -8.49 -0.64 -7.45
CA ALA A 64 -9.15 -0.05 -8.60
C ALA A 64 -10.17 -0.98 -9.28
N ALA A 65 -9.95 -2.30 -9.22
CA ALA A 65 -10.84 -3.28 -9.85
C ALA A 65 -12.15 -3.48 -9.06
N ASP A 66 -12.07 -3.60 -7.72
CA ASP A 66 -13.24 -3.76 -6.85
C ASP A 66 -12.93 -3.21 -5.45
N CYS A 67 -13.23 -1.92 -5.27
CA CYS A 67 -12.93 -1.20 -4.03
C CYS A 67 -13.75 -1.72 -2.84
N GLU A 68 -15.03 -2.03 -3.05
CA GLU A 68 -15.93 -2.46 -1.98
C GLU A 68 -15.55 -3.85 -1.45
N ALA A 69 -15.25 -4.79 -2.35
CA ALA A 69 -14.75 -6.10 -1.93
C ALA A 69 -13.41 -5.96 -1.18
N PHE A 70 -12.52 -5.09 -1.64
CA PHE A 70 -11.24 -4.83 -1.00
C PHE A 70 -11.42 -4.28 0.42
N ILE A 71 -12.25 -3.24 0.59
CA ILE A 71 -12.55 -2.63 1.89
C ILE A 71 -13.16 -3.67 2.84
N SER A 72 -14.11 -4.48 2.36
CA SER A 72 -14.77 -5.51 3.17
C SER A 72 -13.76 -6.52 3.74
N ARG A 73 -12.87 -7.05 2.89
CA ARG A 73 -11.85 -8.02 3.34
C ARG A 73 -10.77 -7.40 4.22
N ALA A 74 -10.31 -6.19 3.89
CA ALA A 74 -9.34 -5.48 4.71
C ALA A 74 -9.91 -5.19 6.11
N ARG A 75 -11.16 -4.71 6.19
CA ARG A 75 -11.85 -4.43 7.45
C ARG A 75 -11.89 -5.64 8.38
N ALA A 76 -12.30 -6.80 7.87
CA ALA A 76 -12.35 -8.03 8.67
C ALA A 76 -11.00 -8.36 9.31
N LEU A 77 -9.89 -8.26 8.56
CA LEU A 77 -8.56 -8.49 9.12
C LEU A 77 -8.17 -7.44 10.19
N PHE A 78 -8.53 -6.17 9.98
CA PHE A 78 -8.19 -5.10 10.93
C PHE A 78 -8.96 -5.23 12.24
N GLU A 79 -10.18 -5.76 12.20
CA GLU A 79 -11.02 -6.00 13.37
C GLU A 79 -10.60 -7.27 14.14
N GLU A 80 -10.24 -8.35 13.43
CA GLU A 80 -10.03 -9.67 14.04
C GLU A 80 -8.56 -10.03 14.33
N ALA A 81 -7.61 -9.40 13.63
CA ALA A 81 -6.22 -9.85 13.58
C ALA A 81 -5.21 -8.85 14.19
N ASN A 82 -5.60 -7.97 15.11
CA ASN A 82 -4.65 -7.08 15.80
C ASN A 82 -3.94 -7.78 16.99
N ARG A 83 -3.17 -8.83 16.69
CA ARG A 83 -2.34 -9.57 17.66
C ARG A 83 -1.10 -10.14 17.00
N GLU A 84 -0.01 -10.22 17.76
CA GLU A 84 1.32 -10.62 17.26
C GLU A 84 1.31 -11.96 16.52
N VAL A 85 0.65 -12.98 17.08
CA VAL A 85 0.54 -14.31 16.46
C VAL A 85 -0.15 -14.23 15.10
N ALA A 86 -1.24 -13.46 14.99
CA ALA A 86 -1.95 -13.31 13.72
C ALA A 86 -1.10 -12.56 12.68
N TYR A 87 -0.37 -11.52 13.12
CA TYR A 87 0.56 -10.80 12.25
C TYR A 87 1.61 -11.71 11.62
N TYR A 88 2.23 -12.57 12.42
CA TYR A 88 3.27 -13.47 11.91
C TYR A 88 2.70 -14.60 11.04
N ASN A 89 1.51 -15.10 11.33
CA ASN A 89 0.82 -16.06 10.46
C ASN A 89 0.49 -15.45 9.09
N ILE A 90 -0.09 -14.25 9.06
CA ILE A 90 -0.38 -13.52 7.82
C ILE A 90 0.92 -13.22 7.05
N ARG A 91 2.00 -12.83 7.75
CA ARG A 91 3.30 -12.59 7.11
C ARG A 91 3.88 -13.87 6.51
N GLN A 92 3.71 -15.01 7.18
CA GLN A 92 4.13 -16.31 6.66
C GLN A 92 3.35 -16.65 5.38
N GLU A 93 2.03 -16.50 5.41
CA GLU A 93 1.19 -16.78 4.24
C GLU A 93 1.51 -15.84 3.07
N PHE A 94 1.69 -14.54 3.34
CA PHE A 94 2.11 -13.55 2.34
C PHE A 94 3.44 -13.91 1.64
N ASN A 95 4.39 -14.48 2.39
CA ASN A 95 5.71 -14.80 1.87
C ASN A 95 5.78 -16.16 1.15
N TYR A 96 5.03 -17.15 1.60
CA TYR A 96 5.28 -18.56 1.26
C TYR A 96 4.09 -19.31 0.68
N SER A 97 2.87 -18.77 0.75
CA SER A 97 1.69 -19.46 0.21
C SER A 97 1.74 -19.50 -1.31
N THR A 98 1.57 -20.70 -1.88
CA THR A 98 1.37 -20.89 -3.33
C THR A 98 -0.09 -20.72 -3.75
N GLU A 99 -1.01 -20.78 -2.77
CA GLU A 99 -2.46 -20.73 -2.99
C GLU A 99 -3.05 -19.33 -2.78
N ILE A 100 -2.26 -18.39 -2.26
CA ILE A 100 -2.74 -17.03 -2.03
C ILE A 100 -3.05 -16.35 -3.36
N THR A 101 -4.29 -15.87 -3.50
CA THR A 101 -4.69 -15.11 -4.69
C THR A 101 -4.04 -13.73 -4.67
N ASP A 102 -3.83 -13.13 -5.85
CA ASP A 102 -3.34 -11.75 -5.95
C ASP A 102 -4.19 -10.75 -5.13
N PHE A 103 -5.50 -10.99 -5.08
CA PHE A 103 -6.42 -10.16 -4.30
C PHE A 103 -6.14 -10.25 -2.80
N MET A 104 -6.03 -11.47 -2.26
CA MET A 104 -5.70 -11.65 -0.84
C MET A 104 -4.27 -11.17 -0.52
N LYS A 105 -3.33 -11.34 -1.46
CA LYS A 105 -1.97 -10.80 -1.32
C LYS A 105 -1.96 -9.28 -1.20
N ALA A 106 -2.78 -8.58 -1.98
CA ALA A 106 -2.98 -7.13 -1.86
C ALA A 106 -3.60 -6.72 -0.51
N VAL A 107 -4.60 -7.45 -0.04
CA VAL A 107 -5.23 -7.23 1.28
C VAL A 107 -4.21 -7.41 2.42
N TYR A 108 -3.41 -8.48 2.35
CA TYR A 108 -2.34 -8.75 3.32
C TYR A 108 -1.24 -7.70 3.27
N PHE A 109 -0.88 -7.19 2.08
CA PHE A 109 0.09 -6.12 1.96
C PHE A 109 -0.33 -4.85 2.72
N LEU A 110 -1.61 -4.45 2.59
CA LEU A 110 -2.16 -3.34 3.38
C LEU A 110 -2.14 -3.63 4.88
N TYR A 111 -2.59 -4.82 5.29
CA TYR A 111 -2.59 -5.24 6.69
C TYR A 111 -1.16 -5.19 7.28
N LEU A 112 -0.17 -5.76 6.59
CA LEU A 112 1.23 -5.79 7.02
C LEU A 112 1.83 -4.39 7.10
N ASN A 113 1.46 -3.49 6.18
CA ASN A 113 1.88 -2.08 6.24
C ASN A 113 1.32 -1.36 7.47
N ARG A 114 0.07 -1.61 7.84
CA ARG A 114 -0.59 -0.90 8.95
C ARG A 114 -0.21 -1.46 10.32
N HIS A 115 -0.06 -2.79 10.41
CA HIS A 115 0.28 -3.51 11.64
C HIS A 115 1.80 -3.67 11.86
N GLY A 116 2.61 -3.54 10.80
CA GLY A 116 4.06 -3.68 10.87
C GLY A 116 4.76 -2.42 11.38
N TYR A 117 5.94 -2.61 11.98
CA TYR A 117 6.72 -1.54 12.58
C TYR A 117 6.93 -0.34 11.63
N ARG A 118 6.42 0.82 12.06
CA ARG A 118 6.48 2.14 11.40
C ARG A 118 5.98 2.18 9.95
N GLY A 119 5.19 1.20 9.53
CA GLY A 119 4.74 1.09 8.14
C GLY A 119 5.88 0.98 7.13
N LEU A 120 7.00 0.40 7.56
CA LEU A 120 8.09 0.09 6.65
C LEU A 120 7.66 -0.98 5.63
N CYS A 121 8.23 -0.91 4.45
CA CYS A 121 8.13 -1.95 3.43
C CYS A 121 9.56 -2.42 3.13
N ARG A 122 9.90 -3.64 3.57
CA ARG A 122 11.25 -4.20 3.40
C ARG A 122 11.19 -5.69 3.16
N TYR A 123 12.00 -6.12 2.22
CA TYR A 123 12.18 -7.51 1.85
C TYR A 123 13.64 -7.92 2.06
N ASN A 124 13.88 -9.19 2.35
CA ASN A 124 15.24 -9.73 2.33
C ASN A 124 15.70 -10.03 0.89
N LYS A 125 16.94 -10.50 0.71
CA LYS A 125 17.49 -10.84 -0.62
C LYS A 125 16.73 -11.95 -1.35
N SER A 126 15.94 -12.75 -0.63
CA SER A 126 15.07 -13.79 -1.19
C SER A 126 13.68 -13.25 -1.57
N GLY A 127 13.41 -11.95 -1.41
CA GLY A 127 12.12 -11.35 -1.74
C GLY A 127 11.04 -11.52 -0.68
N HIS A 128 11.38 -11.97 0.54
CA HIS A 128 10.40 -12.16 1.61
C HIS A 128 10.29 -10.92 2.50
N PHE A 129 9.05 -10.47 2.74
CA PHE A 129 8.73 -9.36 3.63
C PHE A 129 9.15 -9.68 5.08
N ASN A 130 9.90 -8.77 5.70
CA ASN A 130 10.59 -9.07 6.98
C ASN A 130 10.47 -7.97 8.04
N ILE A 131 9.38 -7.19 8.01
CA ILE A 131 9.08 -6.21 9.06
C ILE A 131 8.48 -6.92 10.28
N PRO A 132 8.85 -6.56 11.52
CA PRO A 132 8.27 -7.11 12.74
C PRO A 132 6.91 -6.46 13.08
N TYR A 133 6.16 -7.09 13.99
CA TYR A 133 4.89 -6.55 14.48
C TYR A 133 5.11 -5.19 15.17
N GLY A 134 4.24 -4.23 14.88
CA GLY A 134 4.35 -2.85 15.35
C GLY A 134 3.66 -2.56 16.69
N ASN A 135 2.83 -3.49 17.20
CA ASN A 135 2.08 -3.36 18.46
C ASN A 135 1.33 -2.02 18.61
N TYR A 136 0.58 -1.65 17.57
CA TYR A 136 -0.25 -0.45 17.57
C TYR A 136 -1.62 -0.74 18.16
N LYS A 137 -2.14 0.18 19.00
CA LYS A 137 -3.51 0.08 19.54
C LYS A 137 -4.57 0.17 18.42
N ASN A 138 -4.36 1.09 17.48
CA ASN A 138 -5.26 1.36 16.34
C ASN A 138 -4.43 1.45 15.05
N PRO A 139 -4.04 0.32 14.45
CA PRO A 139 -3.19 0.26 13.25
C PRO A 139 -3.83 0.84 11.97
#